data_AF-A0A0F9GNJ3-F1
#
_entry.id   AF-A0A0F9GNJ3-F1
#
_cell.length_a   1.000
_cell.length_b   1.000
_cell.length_c   1.000
_cell.angle_alpha   90.00
_cell.angle_beta   90.00
_cell.angle_gamma   90.00
#
_symmetry.space_group_name_H-M   'P 1'
#
loop_
_entity.id
_entity.type
_entity.pdbx_description
1 polymer ?
#
loop_
_entity_poly.entity_id
_entity_poly.type
_entity_poly.pdbx_seq_one_letter_code
_entity_poly.pdbx_strand_id
1 'polypeptide(L)' 'LGTDIHDYLATEVLPHAEDAYIDETFKDEADEGVGIVGYEINFNRYFYEYKSPRDLEEIDTDLNAVEARIAAMLAEVTE' A
#
# COMPACT_ATOMS: atom_id res chain seq x y z
N LEU A 1 7.13 -9.24 12.88
CA LEU A 1 6.80 -9.64 14.28
C LEU A 1 6.53 -11.13 14.21
N GLY A 2 7.43 -11.95 14.75
CA GLY A 2 7.41 -13.42 14.63
C GLY A 2 6.94 -14.11 15.91
N THR A 3 6.00 -13.48 16.61
CA THR A 3 5.42 -14.00 17.86
C THR A 3 4.18 -14.81 17.50
N ASP A 4 4.01 -15.96 18.14
CA ASP A 4 2.84 -16.81 17.97
C ASP A 4 1.56 -16.12 18.51
N ILE A 5 0.41 -16.40 17.89
CA ILE A 5 -0.86 -15.77 18.26
C ILE A 5 -1.33 -16.12 19.67
N HIS A 6 -1.01 -17.33 20.16
CA HIS A 6 -1.37 -17.77 21.51
C HIS A 6 -0.49 -17.09 22.56
N ASP A 7 0.79 -16.88 22.26
CA ASP A 7 1.70 -16.14 23.13
C ASP A 7 1.26 -14.67 23.28
N TYR A 8 0.80 -14.06 22.18
CA TYR A 8 0.25 -12.71 22.20
C TYR A 8 -1.05 -12.63 23.02
N LEU A 9 -1.99 -13.58 22.84
CA LEU A 9 -3.22 -13.65 23.63
C LEU A 9 -2.91 -13.73 25.13
N ALA A 10 -1.95 -14.58 25.52
CA ALA A 10 -1.60 -14.78 26.91
C ALA A 10 -0.96 -13.56 27.58
N THR A 11 -0.15 -12.80 26.85
CA THR A 11 0.62 -11.68 27.40
C THR A 11 -0.12 -10.35 27.36
N GLU A 12 -0.86 -10.09 26.28
CA GLU A 12 -1.47 -8.78 26.03
C GLU A 12 -2.99 -8.77 26.21
N VAL A 13 -3.67 -9.91 26.09
CA VAL A 13 -5.16 -9.96 26.10
C VAL A 13 -5.71 -10.51 27.41
N LEU A 14 -5.29 -11.70 27.84
CA LEU A 14 -5.82 -12.35 29.05
C LEU A 14 -5.70 -11.51 30.34
N PRO A 15 -4.66 -10.67 30.55
CA PRO A 15 -4.61 -9.79 31.72
C PRO A 15 -5.71 -8.71 31.76
N HIS A 16 -6.33 -8.42 30.61
CA HIS A 16 -7.37 -7.40 30.46
C HIS A 16 -8.76 -7.99 30.20
N ALA A 17 -8.82 -9.19 29.60
CA ALA A 17 -10.06 -9.91 29.29
C ALA A 17 -9.84 -11.42 29.46
N GLU A 18 -10.21 -11.94 30.64
CA GLU A 18 -10.01 -13.35 31.01
C GLU A 18 -10.86 -14.34 30.21
N ASP A 19 -11.96 -13.88 29.61
CA ASP A 19 -12.88 -14.66 28.78
C ASP A 19 -12.51 -14.64 27.29
N ALA A 20 -11.44 -13.94 26.91
CA ALA A 20 -10.98 -13.89 25.54
C ALA A 20 -10.42 -15.26 25.08
N TYR A 21 -10.78 -15.65 23.86
CA TYR A 21 -10.30 -16.87 23.23
C TYR A 21 -10.07 -16.66 21.73
N ILE A 22 -9.28 -17.54 21.13
CA ILE A 22 -9.07 -17.59 19.68
C ILE A 22 -10.03 -18.62 19.10
N ASP A 23 -10.83 -18.22 18.12
CA ASP A 23 -11.67 -19.13 17.35
C ASP A 23 -10.85 -19.81 16.24
N GLU A 24 -10.40 -21.04 16.49
CA GLU A 24 -9.61 -21.82 15.53
C GLU A 24 -10.42 -22.30 14.31
N THR A 25 -11.75 -22.13 14.33
CA THR A 25 -12.61 -22.45 13.17
C THR A 25 -12.64 -21.32 12.15
N PHE A 26 -12.25 -20.11 12.56
CA PHE A 26 -12.21 -18.94 11.71
C PHE A 26 -10.87 -18.87 10.99
N LYS A 27 -10.86 -19.31 9.72
CA LYS A 27 -9.67 -19.39 8.88
C LYS A 27 -9.87 -18.60 7.59
N ASP A 28 -8.80 -17.98 7.10
CA ASP A 28 -8.86 -17.29 5.81
C ASP A 28 -8.65 -18.24 4.62
N GLU A 29 -9.10 -17.81 3.45
CA GLU A 29 -8.97 -18.57 2.20
C GLU A 29 -7.59 -18.43 1.54
N ALA A 30 -6.74 -17.53 2.04
CA ALA A 30 -5.46 -17.20 1.43
C ALA A 30 -4.34 -18.14 1.91
N ASP A 31 -4.31 -18.46 3.21
CA ASP A 31 -3.33 -19.35 3.82
C ASP A 31 -3.92 -20.51 4.64
N GLU A 32 -5.24 -20.59 4.76
CA GLU A 32 -5.96 -21.60 5.55
C GLU A 32 -5.57 -21.64 7.04
N GLY A 33 -4.88 -20.58 7.50
CA GLY A 33 -4.49 -20.32 8.88
C GLY A 33 -5.61 -19.67 9.68
N VAL A 34 -5.46 -19.66 11.01
CA VAL A 34 -6.45 -19.05 11.92
C VAL A 34 -6.33 -17.52 11.86
N GLY A 35 -7.46 -16.85 11.62
CA GLY A 35 -7.55 -15.39 11.49
C GLY A 35 -7.74 -14.92 10.04
N ILE A 36 -7.50 -13.63 9.80
CA ILE A 36 -7.44 -13.03 8.46
C ILE A 36 -6.07 -12.40 8.29
N VAL A 37 -5.29 -12.94 7.35
CA VAL A 37 -4.04 -12.37 6.90
C VAL A 37 -4.31 -11.42 5.75
N GLY A 38 -4.09 -10.14 5.99
CA GLY A 38 -4.27 -9.08 4.99
C GLY A 38 -5.41 -8.14 5.35
N TYR A 39 -5.10 -7.14 6.16
CA TYR A 39 -5.97 -5.97 6.28
C TYR A 39 -5.53 -4.95 5.22
N GLU A 40 -6.48 -4.48 4.41
CA GLU A 40 -6.22 -3.36 3.51
C GLU A 40 -6.17 -2.07 4.34
N ILE A 41 -4.96 -1.54 4.55
CA ILE A 41 -4.83 -0.15 4.95
C ILE A 41 -5.23 0.68 3.74
N ASN A 42 -6.35 1.37 3.83
CA ASN A 42 -6.68 2.37 2.81
C ASN A 42 -5.68 3.54 2.94
N PHE A 43 -4.59 3.47 2.19
CA PHE A 43 -3.50 4.45 2.23
C PHE A 43 -4.01 5.86 1.92
N ASN A 44 -4.96 5.96 0.98
CA ASN A 44 -5.58 7.23 0.62
C ASN A 44 -6.42 7.84 1.76
N ARG A 45 -6.88 7.05 2.73
CA ARG A 45 -7.66 7.57 3.86
C ARG A 45 -6.78 8.01 5.03
N TYR A 46 -5.73 7.25 5.32
CA TYR A 46 -4.91 7.48 6.52
C TYR A 46 -3.60 8.21 6.22
N PHE A 47 -3.11 8.15 4.99
CA PHE A 47 -1.80 8.66 4.60
C PHE A 47 -1.89 9.61 3.39
N TYR A 48 -3.07 10.16 3.11
CA TYR A 48 -3.19 11.18 2.09
C TYR A 48 -2.51 12.47 2.54
N GLU A 49 -1.39 12.77 1.91
CA GLU A 49 -0.74 14.06 1.98
C GLU A 49 -1.15 14.88 0.75
N TYR A 50 -1.76 16.04 0.98
CA TYR A 50 -2.08 16.96 -0.10
C TYR A 50 -0.79 17.43 -0.77
N LYS A 51 -0.65 17.12 -2.06
CA LYS A 51 0.40 17.67 -2.91
C LYS A 51 -0.19 18.75 -3.78
N SER A 52 0.35 19.96 -3.68
CA SER A 52 0.01 21.05 -4.58
C SER A 52 0.28 20.62 -6.03
N PRO A 53 -0.55 21.04 -7.01
CA PRO A 53 -0.21 20.90 -8.41
C PRO A 53 1.16 21.49 -8.71
N ARG A 54 1.85 20.91 -9.70
CA ARG A 54 3.10 21.46 -10.26
C ARG A 54 2.84 22.86 -10.84
N ASP A 55 3.88 23.68 -10.88
CA ASP A 55 3.80 25.00 -11.52
C ASP A 55 3.52 24.85 -13.03
N LEU A 56 2.81 25.82 -13.60
CA LEU A 56 2.49 25.82 -15.03
C LEU A 56 3.75 25.92 -15.89
N GLU A 57 4.75 26.71 -15.45
CA GLU A 57 6.01 26.88 -16.19
C GLU A 57 6.83 25.57 -16.24
N GLU A 58 6.76 24.77 -15.17
CA GLU A 58 7.38 23.44 -15.11
C GLU A 58 6.68 22.47 -16.08
N ILE A 59 5.35 22.52 -16.14
CA ILE A 59 4.56 21.69 -17.07
C ILE A 59 4.89 22.05 -18.52
N ASP A 60 4.91 23.34 -18.87
CA ASP A 60 5.23 23.79 -20.22
C ASP A 60 6.65 23.38 -20.64
N THR A 61 7.62 23.47 -19.71
CA THR A 61 9.00 23.03 -19.97
C THR A 61 9.08 21.53 -20.25
N ASP A 62 8.40 20.72 -19.45
CA ASP A 62 8.35 19.26 -19.61
C ASP A 62 7.66 18.87 -20.93
N LEU A 63 6.55 19.54 -21.28
CA LEU A 63 5.86 19.34 -22.56
C LEU A 63 6.76 19.64 -23.75
N ASN A 64 7.44 20.79 -23.75
CA ASN A 64 8.37 21.16 -24.83
C ASN A 64 9.52 20.16 -24.97
N ALA A 65 10.05 19.64 -23.85
CA ALA A 65 11.10 18.63 -23.88
C ALA A 65 10.62 17.30 -24.49
N VAL A 66 9.40 16.88 -24.14
CA VAL A 66 8.77 15.68 -24.71
C VAL A 66 8.54 15.86 -26.21
N GLU A 67 8.02 17.00 -26.64
CA GLU A 67 7.82 17.32 -28.07
C GLU A 67 9.13 17.28 -28.85
N ALA A 68 10.18 17.91 -28.34
CA ALA A 68 11.50 17.90 -28.97
C ALA A 68 12.06 16.48 -29.11
N ARG A 69 11.88 15.64 -28.08
CA ARG A 69 12.30 14.23 -28.13
C ARG A 69 11.52 13.45 -29.19
N ILE A 70 10.21 13.66 -29.30
CA ILE A 70 9.38 13.02 -30.32
C ILE A 70 9.83 13.45 -31.72
N ALA A 71 10.07 14.74 -31.93
CA ALA A 71 10.55 15.27 -33.20
C ALA A 71 11.90 14.65 -33.61
N ALA A 72 12.84 14.51 -32.67
CA ALA A 72 14.12 13.87 -32.92
C ALA A 72 13.98 12.39 -33.31
N MET A 73 13.12 11.64 -32.60
CA MET A 73 12.86 10.23 -32.93
C MET A 73 12.22 10.06 -34.32
N LEU A 74 11.33 10.97 -34.71
CA LEU A 74 10.72 10.93 -36.04
C LEU A 74 11.75 11.25 -37.13
N ALA A 75 12.65 12.21 -36.90
CA ALA A 75 13.70 12.56 -37.84
C ALA A 75 14.64 11.37 -38.12
N GLU A 76 15.02 10.61 -37.08
CA GLU A 76 15.87 9.42 -37.19
C GLU A 76 15.23 8.29 -38.02
N VAL A 77 13.89 8.19 -38.05
CA VAL A 77 13.17 7.16 -38.83
C VAL A 77 12.93 7.59 -40.28
N THR A 78 12.98 8.89 -40.56
CA THR A 78 12.76 9.45 -41.90
C THR A 78 14.02 9.59 -42.76
N GLU A 79 15.20 9.32 -42.19
CA GLU A 79 16.51 9.23 -42.89
C GLU A 79 16.87 7.77 -43.20
#